data_AF-A0AAX2F716-F1
#
_entry.id   AF-A0AAX2F716-F1
#
_cell.length_a   1.000
_cell.length_b   1.000
_cell.length_c   1.000
_cell.angle_alpha   90.00
_cell.angle_beta   90.00
_cell.angle_gamma   90.00
#
_symmetry.space_group_name_H-M   'P 1'
#
loop_
_entity.id
_entity.type
_entity.pdbx_description
1 polymer ?
#
loop_
_entity_poly.entity_id
_entity_poly.type
_entity_poly.pdbx_seq_one_letter_code
_entity_poly.pdbx_strand_id
1 'polypeptide(L)'
;MEERYSRNRLYVSENEQSIIKDYKIFLGGAGIGSIVAECALRLGFEHITIVDGDKVEKTNLNRQNYTGNDIGRYKAECLAERLLSINPNAHITVHTEFLTSDNIEALIANHNVAINALDFKDETPFVFDKIPYFRSVFACKKSKCMIHKSIQTLAYVRKFTYLSATKHIK
;
A
#
# COMPACT_ATOMS: atom_id res chain seq x y z
N MET A 1 -14.72 -2.73 20.30
CA MET A 1 -13.99 -3.05 19.06
C MET A 1 -14.21 -4.52 18.65
N GLU A 2 -14.24 -4.84 17.35
CA GLU A 2 -14.35 -6.23 16.84
C GLU A 2 -13.21 -7.12 17.38
N GLU A 3 -13.50 -8.40 17.64
CA GLU A 3 -12.54 -9.34 18.26
C GLU A 3 -11.21 -9.43 17.50
N ARG A 4 -11.27 -9.43 16.15
CA ARG A 4 -10.09 -9.50 15.26
C ARG A 4 -9.06 -8.40 15.59
N TYR A 5 -9.52 -7.19 15.88
CA TYR A 5 -8.67 -6.03 16.15
C TYR A 5 -8.43 -5.78 17.63
N SER A 6 -8.92 -6.66 18.51
CA SER A 6 -8.81 -6.50 19.97
C SER A 6 -7.38 -6.26 20.46
N ARG A 7 -6.37 -6.78 19.76
CA ARG A 7 -4.94 -6.61 20.07
C ARG A 7 -4.33 -5.34 19.47
N ASN A 8 -4.97 -4.72 18.47
CA ASN A 8 -4.52 -3.46 17.89
C ASN A 8 -4.70 -2.28 18.87
N ARG A 9 -5.54 -2.43 19.91
CA ARG A 9 -5.80 -1.40 20.95
C ARG A 9 -4.56 -0.79 21.59
N LEU A 10 -3.44 -1.49 21.57
CA LEU A 10 -2.16 -1.00 22.10
C LEU A 10 -1.57 0.14 21.25
N TYR A 11 -1.92 0.19 19.97
CA TYR A 11 -1.35 1.11 18.97
C TYR A 11 -2.40 1.94 18.22
N VAL A 12 -3.66 1.51 18.25
CA VAL A 12 -4.81 2.11 17.55
C VAL A 12 -5.99 2.10 18.50
N SER A 13 -6.49 3.27 18.90
CA SER A 13 -7.69 3.37 19.75
C SER A 13 -8.94 2.87 19.04
N GLU A 14 -10.01 2.58 19.78
CA GLU A 14 -11.27 2.12 19.17
C GLU A 14 -11.85 3.13 18.17
N ASN A 15 -11.70 4.43 18.44
CA ASN A 15 -12.15 5.48 17.52
C ASN A 15 -11.33 5.48 16.23
N GLU A 16 -10.00 5.36 16.34
CA GLU A 16 -9.13 5.25 15.16
C GLU A 16 -9.42 3.97 14.37
N GLN A 17 -9.68 2.86 15.05
CA GLN A 17 -10.01 1.58 14.42
C GLN A 17 -11.27 1.71 13.56
N SER A 18 -12.30 2.41 14.06
CA SER A 18 -13.52 2.70 13.29
C SER A 18 -13.24 3.58 12.07
N ILE A 19 -12.33 4.56 12.19
CA ILE A 19 -11.95 5.45 11.07
C ILE A 19 -11.18 4.68 9.99
N ILE A 20 -10.16 3.90 10.37
CA ILE A 20 -9.33 3.21 9.38
C ILE A 20 -10.08 2.08 8.67
N LYS A 21 -11.14 1.55 9.30
CA LYS A 21 -12.00 0.52 8.70
C LYS A 21 -12.55 0.97 7.36
N ASP A 22 -13.13 2.18 7.28
CA ASP A 22 -13.73 2.75 6.07
C ASP A 22 -12.73 3.50 5.17
N TYR A 23 -11.45 3.55 5.56
CA TYR A 23 -10.43 4.32 4.88
C TYR A 23 -9.91 3.57 3.64
N LYS A 24 -10.12 4.17 2.46
CA LYS A 24 -9.85 3.56 1.16
C LYS A 24 -8.38 3.75 0.76
N ILE A 25 -7.67 2.63 0.64
CA ILE A 25 -6.29 2.57 0.17
C ILE A 25 -6.28 2.25 -1.32
N PHE A 26 -5.52 3.02 -2.08
CA PHE A 26 -5.08 2.67 -3.42
C PHE A 26 -3.64 2.14 -3.38
N LEU A 27 -3.39 0.97 -3.96
CA LEU A 27 -2.07 0.37 -4.07
C LEU A 27 -1.68 0.22 -5.54
N GLY A 28 -0.70 1.02 -5.99
CA GLY A 28 -0.08 0.86 -7.29
C GLY A 28 1.17 -0.01 -7.18
N GLY A 29 1.12 -1.21 -7.75
CA GLY A 29 2.16 -2.22 -7.64
C GLY A 29 1.91 -3.20 -6.49
N ALA A 30 1.81 -4.47 -6.83
CA ALA A 30 1.58 -5.61 -5.93
C ALA A 30 2.88 -6.40 -5.67
N GLY A 31 4.05 -5.93 -6.12
CA GLY A 31 5.34 -6.51 -5.76
C GLY A 31 5.65 -6.37 -4.26
N ILE A 32 6.45 -5.37 -3.88
CA ILE A 32 6.66 -5.02 -2.45
C ILE A 32 5.36 -4.51 -1.81
N GLY A 33 4.46 -3.95 -2.60
CA GLY A 33 3.14 -3.52 -2.16
C GLY A 33 2.30 -4.63 -1.52
N SER A 34 2.56 -5.91 -1.86
CA SER A 34 1.87 -7.05 -1.23
C SER A 34 2.10 -7.15 0.28
N ILE A 35 3.28 -6.76 0.76
CA ILE A 35 3.60 -6.71 2.19
C ILE A 35 2.87 -5.56 2.86
N VAL A 36 2.85 -4.40 2.19
CA VAL A 36 2.19 -3.19 2.69
C VAL A 36 0.68 -3.42 2.82
N ALA A 37 0.04 -3.99 1.81
CA ALA A 37 -1.40 -4.30 1.84
C ALA A 37 -1.76 -5.30 2.94
N GLU A 38 -0.97 -6.36 3.10
CA GLU A 38 -1.25 -7.34 4.16
C GLU A 38 -1.10 -6.73 5.55
N CYS A 39 -0.05 -5.93 5.78
CA CYS A 39 0.13 -5.20 7.03
C CYS A 39 -1.02 -4.20 7.28
N ALA A 40 -1.45 -3.46 6.26
CA ALA A 40 -2.57 -2.53 6.36
C ALA A 40 -3.88 -3.26 6.72
N LEU A 41 -4.17 -4.38 6.05
CA LEU A 41 -5.35 -5.19 6.34
C LEU A 41 -5.34 -5.69 7.79
N ARG A 42 -4.19 -6.19 8.26
CA ARG A 42 -4.04 -6.68 9.64
C ARG A 42 -4.15 -5.58 10.68
N LEU A 43 -3.80 -4.34 10.32
CA LEU A 43 -4.03 -3.16 11.15
C LEU A 43 -5.51 -2.74 11.18
N GLY A 44 -6.28 -3.17 10.17
CA GLY A 44 -7.73 -3.03 10.07
C GLY A 44 -8.21 -2.02 9.03
N PHE A 45 -7.39 -1.76 8.01
CA PHE A 45 -7.86 -1.12 6.77
C PHE A 45 -8.56 -2.17 5.91
N GLU A 46 -9.86 -2.01 5.67
CA GLU A 46 -10.66 -3.05 5.00
C GLU A 46 -10.97 -2.72 3.54
N HIS A 47 -10.71 -1.50 3.07
CA HIS A 47 -10.93 -1.09 1.67
C HIS A 47 -9.60 -0.89 0.94
N ILE A 48 -9.25 -1.83 0.06
CA ILE A 48 -7.97 -1.79 -0.67
C ILE A 48 -8.22 -2.04 -2.17
N THR A 49 -7.82 -1.09 -3.00
CA THR A 49 -7.74 -1.25 -4.45
C THR A 49 -6.31 -1.58 -4.85
N ILE A 50 -6.12 -2.64 -5.62
CA ILE A 50 -4.81 -3.15 -6.05
C ILE A 50 -4.72 -3.03 -7.57
N VAL A 51 -3.68 -2.36 -8.06
CA VAL A 51 -3.39 -2.21 -9.49
C VAL A 51 -2.00 -2.75 -9.80
N ASP A 52 -1.90 -3.86 -10.52
CA ASP A 52 -0.65 -4.43 -11.02
C ASP A 52 -0.91 -5.35 -12.22
N GLY A 53 -0.21 -5.11 -13.33
CA GLY A 53 -0.30 -5.90 -14.55
C GLY A 53 0.68 -7.07 -14.66
N ASP A 54 1.65 -7.19 -13.74
CA ASP A 54 2.62 -8.27 -13.73
C ASP A 54 2.00 -9.58 -13.22
N LYS A 55 2.58 -10.69 -13.67
CA LYS A 55 2.32 -12.03 -13.15
C LYS A 55 3.37 -12.44 -12.13
N VAL A 56 3.03 -13.37 -11.26
CA VAL A 56 3.95 -13.92 -10.26
C VAL A 56 5.02 -14.77 -10.96
N GLU A 57 6.28 -14.46 -10.69
CA GLU A 57 7.44 -15.24 -11.13
C GLU A 57 8.11 -15.96 -9.97
N LYS A 58 8.84 -17.04 -10.26
CA LYS A 58 9.61 -17.79 -9.24
C LYS A 58 10.60 -16.89 -8.47
N THR A 59 11.18 -15.91 -9.15
CA THR A 59 12.13 -14.94 -8.56
C THR A 59 11.46 -13.98 -7.57
N ASN A 60 10.13 -13.88 -7.56
CA ASN A 60 9.37 -13.00 -6.67
C ASN A 60 9.18 -13.61 -5.28
N LEU A 61 9.19 -14.94 -5.16
CA LEU A 61 8.89 -15.66 -3.92
C LEU A 61 9.87 -15.38 -2.78
N ASN A 62 11.03 -14.79 -3.06
CA ASN A 62 12.02 -14.44 -2.03
C ASN A 62 11.66 -13.19 -1.23
N ARG A 63 10.74 -12.34 -1.70
CA ARG A 63 10.51 -11.00 -1.14
C ARG A 63 9.09 -10.45 -1.28
N GLN A 64 8.18 -11.23 -1.84
CA GLN A 64 6.79 -10.82 -2.09
C GLN A 64 5.86 -11.87 -1.46
N ASN A 65 4.64 -11.47 -1.07
CA ASN A 65 3.68 -12.35 -0.38
C ASN A 65 2.98 -13.33 -1.34
N TYR A 66 3.76 -14.07 -2.13
CA TYR A 66 3.30 -15.08 -3.08
C TYR A 66 3.89 -16.45 -2.75
N THR A 67 3.23 -17.50 -3.21
CA THR A 67 3.63 -18.90 -3.04
C THR A 67 3.91 -19.56 -4.39
N GLY A 68 4.46 -20.78 -4.37
CA GLY A 68 4.68 -21.56 -5.59
C GLY A 68 3.40 -21.81 -6.40
N ASN A 69 2.23 -21.83 -5.73
CA ASN A 69 0.93 -22.04 -6.38
C ASN A 69 0.46 -20.80 -7.17
N ASP A 70 1.07 -19.65 -6.93
CA ASP A 70 0.68 -18.39 -7.55
C ASP A 70 1.42 -18.12 -8.87
N ILE A 71 2.48 -18.88 -9.17
CA ILE A 71 3.33 -18.68 -10.34
C ILE A 71 2.48 -18.69 -11.63
N GLY A 72 2.64 -17.64 -12.44
CA GLY A 72 1.94 -17.46 -13.72
C GLY A 72 0.56 -16.80 -13.63
N ARG A 73 0.06 -16.54 -12.41
CA ARG A 73 -1.18 -15.80 -12.15
C ARG A 73 -0.89 -14.31 -11.94
N TYR A 74 -1.90 -13.46 -12.09
CA TYR A 74 -1.72 -12.02 -11.87
C TYR A 74 -1.43 -11.72 -10.39
N LYS A 75 -0.43 -10.90 -10.14
CA LYS A 75 -0.03 -10.49 -8.79
C LYS A 75 -1.21 -9.87 -8.03
N ALA A 76 -1.96 -8.98 -8.70
CA ALA A 76 -3.08 -8.28 -8.09
C ALA A 76 -4.21 -9.24 -7.64
N GLU A 77 -4.54 -10.25 -8.43
CA GLU A 77 -5.54 -11.28 -8.09
C GLU A 77 -5.06 -12.18 -6.94
N CYS A 78 -3.83 -12.69 -7.02
CA CYS A 78 -3.24 -13.52 -5.96
C CYS A 78 -3.18 -12.77 -4.63
N LEU A 79 -2.81 -11.48 -4.65
CA LEU A 79 -2.81 -10.65 -3.46
C LEU A 79 -4.23 -10.49 -2.90
N ALA A 80 -5.23 -10.25 -3.75
CA ALA A 80 -6.60 -10.12 -3.29
C ALA A 80 -7.13 -11.40 -2.63
N GLU A 81 -6.90 -12.56 -3.23
CA GLU A 81 -7.27 -13.86 -2.64
C GLU A 81 -6.60 -14.06 -1.28
N ARG A 82 -5.32 -13.73 -1.19
CA ARG A 82 -4.57 -13.78 0.07
C ARG A 82 -5.17 -12.86 1.13
N LEU A 83 -5.47 -11.60 0.79
CA LEU A 83 -6.09 -10.66 1.72
C LEU A 83 -7.46 -11.14 2.19
N LEU A 84 -8.30 -11.65 1.28
CA LEU A 84 -9.61 -12.19 1.61
C LEU A 84 -9.54 -13.46 2.48
N SER A 85 -8.49 -14.28 2.32
CA SER A 85 -8.25 -15.41 3.23
C SER A 85 -7.90 -14.97 4.66
N ILE A 86 -7.40 -13.74 4.85
CA ILE A 86 -7.08 -13.17 6.16
C ILE A 86 -8.31 -12.48 6.76
N ASN A 87 -9.02 -11.68 5.96
CA ASN A 87 -10.27 -11.04 6.34
C ASN A 87 -11.30 -11.15 5.19
N PRO A 88 -12.23 -12.13 5.27
CA PRO A 88 -13.27 -12.31 4.25
C PRO A 88 -14.25 -11.15 4.12
N ASN A 89 -14.31 -10.26 5.13
CA ASN A 89 -15.20 -9.10 5.13
C ASN A 89 -14.56 -7.87 4.48
N ALA A 90 -13.29 -7.96 4.06
CA ALA A 90 -12.61 -6.84 3.42
C ALA A 90 -13.14 -6.59 2.00
N HIS A 91 -13.15 -5.33 1.60
CA HIS A 91 -13.53 -4.86 0.28
C HIS A 91 -12.29 -4.66 -0.57
N ILE A 92 -11.95 -5.68 -1.38
CA ILE A 92 -10.78 -5.66 -2.24
C ILE A 92 -11.21 -5.46 -3.70
N THR A 93 -10.68 -4.42 -4.34
CA THR A 93 -10.87 -4.13 -5.77
C THR A 93 -9.57 -4.45 -6.51
N VAL A 94 -9.67 -5.11 -7.67
CA VAL A 94 -8.50 -5.59 -8.41
C VAL A 94 -8.51 -5.05 -9.83
N HIS A 95 -7.37 -4.54 -10.27
CA HIS A 95 -7.09 -4.16 -11.65
C HIS A 95 -5.78 -4.86 -12.09
N THR A 96 -5.87 -5.72 -13.11
CA THR A 96 -4.73 -6.44 -13.68
C THR A 96 -4.09 -5.67 -14.85
N GLU A 97 -4.21 -4.35 -14.86
CA GLU A 97 -3.64 -3.45 -15.86
C GLU A 97 -2.42 -2.71 -15.29
N PHE A 98 -1.57 -2.22 -16.19
CA PHE A 98 -0.46 -1.35 -15.79
C PHE A 98 -0.95 0.06 -15.51
N LEU A 99 -0.39 0.70 -14.49
CA LEU A 99 -0.55 2.13 -14.31
C LEU A 99 0.23 2.87 -15.39
N THR A 100 -0.39 3.91 -15.94
CA THR A 100 0.17 4.83 -16.92
C THR A 100 -0.12 6.25 -16.48
N SER A 101 0.54 7.23 -17.10
CA SER A 101 0.22 8.65 -16.91
C SER A 101 -1.25 8.99 -17.17
N ASP A 102 -1.91 8.20 -18.03
CA ASP A 102 -3.23 8.52 -18.56
C ASP A 102 -4.36 7.94 -17.69
N ASN A 103 -4.13 6.80 -17.04
CA ASN A 103 -5.16 6.13 -16.23
C ASN A 103 -5.04 6.41 -14.72
N ILE A 104 -3.86 6.80 -14.25
CA ILE A 104 -3.54 6.85 -12.82
C ILE A 104 -4.42 7.82 -12.04
N GLU A 105 -4.70 9.00 -12.58
CA GLU A 105 -5.53 10.00 -11.90
C GLU A 105 -6.96 9.50 -11.72
N ALA A 106 -7.53 8.89 -12.76
CA ALA A 106 -8.88 8.35 -12.73
C ALA A 106 -9.01 7.19 -11.73
N LEU A 107 -8.01 6.31 -11.68
CA LEU A 107 -7.98 5.17 -10.77
C LEU A 107 -7.82 5.61 -9.30
N ILE A 108 -7.08 6.68 -9.03
CA ILE A 108 -6.87 7.19 -7.66
C ILE A 108 -8.06 7.97 -7.12
N ALA A 109 -8.87 8.62 -7.96
CA ALA A 109 -9.81 9.69 -7.60
C ALA A 109 -10.74 9.45 -6.39
N ASN A 110 -11.05 8.20 -6.04
CA ASN A 110 -11.98 7.83 -4.97
C ASN A 110 -11.31 7.22 -3.72
N HIS A 111 -10.02 7.44 -3.52
CA HIS A 111 -9.24 6.88 -2.42
C HIS A 111 -8.77 7.95 -1.44
N ASN A 112 -8.63 7.57 -0.17
CA ASN A 112 -8.14 8.46 0.87
C ASN A 112 -6.61 8.54 0.90
N VAL A 113 -5.94 7.44 0.52
CA VAL A 113 -4.48 7.37 0.39
C VAL A 113 -4.10 6.54 -0.81
N ALA A 114 -3.01 6.92 -1.47
CA ALA A 114 -2.40 6.15 -2.54
C ALA A 114 -0.97 5.76 -2.15
N ILE A 115 -0.63 4.49 -2.34
CA ILE A 115 0.65 3.89 -2.03
C ILE A 115 1.34 3.55 -3.34
N ASN A 116 2.44 4.24 -3.62
CA ASN A 116 3.29 3.98 -4.76
C ASN A 116 4.30 2.87 -4.43
N ALA A 117 4.07 1.68 -4.97
CA ALA A 117 4.94 0.51 -4.88
C ALA A 117 5.35 0.01 -6.28
N LEU A 118 5.34 0.90 -7.27
CA LEU A 118 5.75 0.61 -8.65
C LEU A 118 7.27 0.44 -8.76
N ASP A 119 7.69 -0.46 -9.63
CA ASP A 119 9.07 -0.56 -10.07
C ASP A 119 9.39 0.56 -11.08
N PHE A 120 10.65 1.00 -11.10
CA PHE A 120 11.13 2.04 -12.02
C PHE A 120 11.41 1.46 -13.41
N LYS A 121 10.35 1.19 -14.18
CA LYS A 121 10.45 0.81 -15.60
C LYS A 121 10.32 2.02 -16.54
N ASP A 122 9.64 3.07 -16.09
CA ASP A 122 9.40 4.32 -16.81
C ASP A 122 9.21 5.50 -15.82
N GLU A 123 8.68 6.63 -16.31
CA GLU A 123 8.45 7.83 -15.50
C GLU A 123 7.15 7.79 -14.67
N THR A 124 6.30 6.78 -14.84
CA THR A 124 5.00 6.66 -14.16
C THR A 124 5.10 6.79 -12.64
N PRO A 125 6.10 6.19 -11.95
CA PRO A 125 6.25 6.38 -10.51
C PRO A 125 6.46 7.85 -10.10
N PHE A 126 7.10 8.67 -10.94
CA PHE A 126 7.26 10.11 -10.68
C PHE A 126 5.99 10.89 -10.96
N VAL A 127 5.20 10.47 -11.96
CA VAL A 127 3.87 11.04 -12.20
C VAL A 127 2.98 10.76 -11.00
N PHE A 128 2.96 9.51 -10.51
CA PHE A 128 2.25 9.09 -9.30
C PHE A 128 2.57 10.03 -8.13
N ASP A 129 3.85 10.23 -7.83
CA ASP A 129 4.30 11.03 -6.67
C ASP A 129 3.91 12.51 -6.76
N LYS A 130 3.58 13.02 -7.96
CA LYS A 130 3.15 14.41 -8.18
C LYS A 130 1.65 14.63 -7.99
N ILE A 131 0.84 13.57 -7.95
CA ILE A 131 -0.62 13.71 -7.90
C ILE A 131 -1.02 14.25 -6.52
N PRO A 132 -1.75 15.38 -6.44
CA PRO A 132 -1.97 16.14 -5.21
C PRO A 132 -2.98 15.52 -4.22
N TYR A 133 -3.35 14.25 -4.36
CA TYR A 133 -4.20 13.53 -3.37
C TYR A 133 -3.52 13.38 -1.99
N PHE A 134 -2.25 13.76 -1.87
CA PHE A 134 -1.58 14.01 -0.59
C PHE A 134 -2.14 15.26 0.11
N ARG A 135 -3.36 15.17 0.65
CA ARG A 135 -3.89 16.13 1.63
C ARG A 135 -4.29 15.50 2.95
N SER A 136 -3.62 14.42 3.37
CA SER A 136 -3.44 14.08 4.80
C SER A 136 -2.34 13.03 5.04
N VAL A 137 -1.19 13.15 4.38
CA VAL A 137 0.01 12.53 4.97
C VAL A 137 0.54 13.50 5.99
N PHE A 138 0.30 13.17 7.25
CA PHE A 138 0.69 13.91 8.43
C PHE A 138 2.05 14.59 8.27
N ALA A 139 2.03 15.89 7.96
CA ALA A 139 3.15 16.76 8.25
C ALA A 139 3.08 17.05 9.76
N CYS A 140 3.79 16.28 10.57
CA CYS A 140 4.03 16.64 11.96
C CYS A 140 4.87 17.93 12.01
N LYS A 141 4.21 19.08 11.96
CA LYS A 141 4.70 20.30 12.59
C LYS A 141 4.23 20.25 14.05
N LYS A 142 5.16 19.90 14.93
CA LYS A 142 5.08 19.89 16.40
C LYS A 142 4.31 18.73 17.04
N SER A 143 5.10 17.87 17.68
CA SER A 143 4.94 17.31 19.02
C SER A 143 3.51 17.04 19.55
N LYS A 144 3.23 15.75 19.79
CA LYS A 144 2.08 15.15 20.51
C LYS A 144 0.92 14.65 19.65
N CYS A 145 1.16 13.60 18.86
CA CYS A 145 0.09 12.67 18.49
C CYS A 145 0.68 11.25 18.35
N MET A 146 0.24 10.31 19.20
CA MET A 146 0.76 8.94 19.29
C MET A 146 0.29 8.02 18.15
N ILE A 147 -0.78 8.43 17.46
CA ILE A 147 -1.36 7.82 16.24
C ILE A 147 -0.34 7.80 15.08
N HIS A 148 0.65 8.69 15.13
CA HIS A 148 1.61 8.90 14.07
C HIS A 148 2.64 7.77 13.94
N LYS A 149 2.97 7.01 15.00
CA LYS A 149 4.10 6.07 14.97
C LYS A 149 3.78 4.72 14.33
N SER A 150 2.56 4.20 14.52
CA SER A 150 2.12 2.92 13.96
C SER A 150 1.95 3.03 12.43
N ILE A 151 1.34 4.11 11.95
CA ILE A 151 1.21 4.38 10.50
C ILE A 151 2.55 4.83 9.88
N GLN A 152 3.39 5.57 10.62
CA GLN A 152 4.77 5.83 10.16
C GLN A 152 5.60 4.57 10.00
N THR A 153 5.32 3.48 10.72
CA THR A 153 6.12 2.25 10.59
C THR A 153 5.88 1.59 9.22
N LEU A 154 4.68 1.73 8.65
CA LEU A 154 4.40 1.37 7.25
C LEU A 154 5.05 2.35 6.24
N ALA A 155 5.23 3.62 6.61
CA ALA A 155 5.88 4.63 5.78
C ALA A 155 7.42 4.71 5.95
N TYR A 156 8.01 4.05 6.95
CA TYR A 156 9.44 4.16 7.28
C TYR A 156 10.36 3.37 6.33
N VAL A 157 9.81 2.72 5.31
CA VAL A 157 10.58 1.99 4.28
C VAL A 157 11.19 2.93 3.22
N ARG A 158 10.92 4.25 3.23
CA ARG A 158 11.55 5.20 2.31
C ARG A 158 12.18 6.41 3.02
N LYS A 159 13.31 6.17 3.68
CA LYS A 159 14.39 7.18 3.81
C LYS A 159 15.78 6.55 3.83
N PHE A 160 16.00 5.57 2.95
CA PHE A 160 17.33 4.97 2.74
C PHE A 160 17.57 4.68 1.26
N THR A 161 17.45 5.71 0.42
CA THR A 161 18.06 5.83 -0.92
C THR A 161 17.62 7.18 -1.48
N TYR A 162 18.51 7.88 -2.19
CA TYR A 162 18.37 9.28 -2.65
C TYR A 162 18.65 10.37 -1.61
N LEU A 163 19.89 10.42 -1.10
CA LEU A 163 20.55 11.68 -0.75
C LEU A 163 22.10 11.60 -0.70
N SER A 164 22.71 10.66 -1.44
CA SER A 164 24.18 10.52 -1.53
C SER A 164 24.76 10.43 -2.95
N ALA A 165 23.99 10.73 -4.00
CA ALA A 165 24.48 10.61 -5.39
C ALA A 165 24.48 11.92 -6.21
N THR A 166 24.41 13.09 -5.56
CA THR A 166 24.54 14.40 -6.25
C THR A 166 25.62 15.31 -5.66
N LYS A 167 26.60 14.73 -4.97
CA LYS A 167 27.88 15.39 -4.70
C LYS A 167 28.97 14.56 -5.37
N HIS A 168 29.71 15.19 -6.29
CA HIS A 168 30.76 14.62 -7.16
C HIS A 168 30.35 14.22 -8.59
N ILE A 169 29.72 15.16 -9.31
CA ILE A 169 30.09 15.45 -10.70
C ILE A 169 30.22 16.97 -10.82
N LYS A 170 31.41 17.46 -10.47
CA LYS A 170 32.12 18.61 -11.05
C LYS A 170 33.60 18.36 -10.79
#